data_AF-A0ABD4T3M1-F1
#
_entry.id   AF-A0ABD4T3M1-F1
#
_cell.length_a   1.000
_cell.length_b   1.000
_cell.length_c   1.000
_cell.angle_alpha   90.00
_cell.angle_beta   90.00
_cell.angle_gamma   90.00
#
_symmetry.space_group_name_H-M   'P 1'
#
loop_
_entity.id
_entity.type
_entity.pdbx_description
1 polymer ?
#
loop_
_entity_poly.entity_id
_entity_poly.type
_entity_poly.pdbx_seq_one_letter_code
_entity_poly.pdbx_strand_id
1 'polypeptide(L)' 'MSNQTLRERFRLAPSKAATVSLIIGATKDAGLIKADESESASTRYARYLPFWA' A
#
# COMPACT_ATOMS: atom_id res chain seq x y z
N MET A 1 -6.90 0.48 -2.03
CA MET A 1 -6.12 -0.69 -1.55
C MET A 1 -5.30 -0.26 -0.33
N SER A 2 -5.30 -0.98 0.79
CA SER A 2 -4.51 -0.64 1.99
C SER A 2 -3.41 -1.65 2.27
N ASN A 3 -2.47 -1.30 3.17
CA ASN A 3 -1.41 -2.20 3.66
C ASN A 3 -1.97 -3.57 4.11
N GLN A 4 -3.10 -3.58 4.81
CA GLN A 4 -3.73 -4.81 5.29
C GLN A 4 -4.27 -5.65 4.13
N THR A 5 -5.05 -5.05 3.23
CA THR A 5 -5.64 -5.79 2.09
C THR A 5 -4.56 -6.33 1.15
N LEU A 6 -3.43 -5.64 1.01
CA LEU A 6 -2.29 -6.10 0.22
C LEU A 6 -1.67 -7.34 0.87
N ARG A 7 -1.41 -7.28 2.18
CA ARG A 7 -0.87 -8.41 2.94
C ARG A 7 -1.74 -9.66 2.82
N GLU A 8 -3.06 -9.51 2.96
CA GLU A 8 -4.02 -10.60 2.81
C GLU A 8 -4.03 -11.17 1.39
N ARG A 9 -3.99 -10.32 0.35
CA ARG A 9 -3.92 -10.75 -1.06
C ARG A 9 -2.68 -11.58 -1.38
N PHE A 10 -1.52 -11.17 -0.86
CA PHE A 10 -0.27 -11.91 -1.01
C PHE A 10 -0.10 -13.06 -0.01
N ARG A 11 -1.11 -13.32 0.85
CA ARG A 11 -1.08 -14.35 1.90
C ARG A 11 0.16 -14.24 2.79
N LEU A 12 0.59 -13.01 3.08
CA LEU A 12 1.79 -12.75 3.87
C LEU A 12 1.48 -12.78 5.37
N ALA A 13 2.39 -13.39 6.14
CA ALA A 13 2.29 -13.42 7.60
C ALA A 13 2.31 -11.99 8.20
N PRO A 14 1.69 -11.75 9.38
CA PRO A 14 1.71 -10.45 10.05
C PRO A 14 3.13 -9.91 10.31
N SER A 15 4.08 -10.81 10.54
CA SER A 15 5.51 -10.48 10.73
C SER A 15 6.18 -9.88 9.49
N LYS A 16 5.56 -9.99 8.31
CA LYS A 16 6.07 -9.45 7.04
C LYS A 16 5.50 -8.07 6.69
N ALA A 17 5.01 -7.33 7.69
CA ALA A 17 4.53 -5.95 7.50
C ALA A 17 5.58 -5.04 6.83
N ALA A 18 6.86 -5.16 7.20
CA ALA A 18 7.94 -4.41 6.56
C ALA A 18 8.10 -4.69 5.07
N THR A 19 7.90 -5.95 4.65
CA THR A 19 7.93 -6.34 3.23
C THR A 19 6.80 -5.69 2.46
N VAL A 20 5.59 -5.63 3.03
CA VAL A 20 4.43 -4.96 2.44
C VAL A 20 4.73 -3.47 2.23
N SER A 21 5.30 -2.80 3.24
CA SER A 21 5.69 -1.39 3.14
C SER A 21 6.76 -1.15 2.08
N LEU A 22 7.76 -2.03 1.97
CA LEU A 22 8.78 -1.96 0.91
C LEU A 22 8.17 -2.11 -0.49
N ILE A 23 7.26 -3.07 -0.68
CA ILE A 23 6.57 -3.28 -1.96
C ILE A 23 5.78 -2.04 -2.34
N ILE A 24 5.03 -1.45 -1.40
CA ILE A 24 4.26 -0.23 -1.64
C ILE A 24 5.16 0.94 -2.01
N GLY A 25 6.28 1.13 -1.30
CA GLY A 25 7.27 2.16 -1.63
C GLY A 25 7.81 1.99 -3.06
N ALA A 26 8.32 0.81 -3.38
CA ALA A 26 8.84 0.51 -4.72
C ALA A 26 7.78 0.66 -5.82
N THR A 27 6.53 0.27 -5.54
CA THR A 27 5.41 0.38 -6.51
C THR A 27 4.99 1.84 -6.71
N LYS A 28 5.07 2.67 -5.66
CA LYS A 28 4.85 4.12 -5.73
C LYS A 28 5.96 4.80 -6.54
N ASP A 29 7.21 4.44 -6.29
CA ASP A 29 8.38 4.97 -7.02
C ASP A 29 8.35 4.57 -8.50
N ALA A 30 7.86 3.37 -8.81
CA ALA A 30 7.61 2.92 -10.17
C ALA A 30 6.40 3.60 -10.86
N GLY A 31 5.65 4.45 -10.15
CA GLY A 31 4.49 5.16 -10.68
C GLY A 31 3.27 4.27 -10.96
N LEU A 32 3.22 3.05 -10.42
CA LEU A 32 2.15 2.08 -10.65
C LEU A 32 0.96 2.27 -9.69
N ILE A 33 1.18 2.94 -8.56
CA ILE A 33 0.13 3.28 -7.59
C ILE A 33 0.27 4.75 -7.15
N LYS A 34 -0.88 5.38 -6.87
CA LYS A 34 -0.99 6.72 -6.28
C LYS A 34 -1.52 6.60 -4.86
N ALA A 35 -1.04 7.46 -3.96
CA ALA A 35 -1.63 7.59 -2.64
C ALA A 35 -2.97 8.33 -2.77
N ASP A 36 -3.99 7.83 -2.10
CA ASP A 36 -5.27 8.51 -1.97
C ASP A 36 -5.13 9.59 -0.90
N GLU A 37 -4.99 10.84 -1.32
CA GLU A 37 -4.78 11.99 -0.43
C GLU A 37 -6.08 12.48 0.24
N SER A 38 -7.23 11.84 -0.06
CA SER A 38 -8.55 12.28 0.42
C SER A 38 -8.81 11.98 1.90
N GLU A 39 -8.17 10.96 2.47
CA GLU A 39 -8.27 10.63 3.89
C GLU A 39 -6.90 10.76 4.55
N SER A 40 -6.79 11.75 5.45
CA SER A 40 -5.81 11.92 6.54
C SER A 40 -4.42 11.29 6.32
N ALA A 41 -3.36 12.11 6.43
CA ALA A 41 -1.94 11.72 6.33
C ALA A 41 -1.46 10.59 7.30
N SER A 42 -2.36 9.95 8.04
CA SER A 42 -2.11 8.78 8.85
C SER A 42 -1.77 7.57 7.98
N THR A 43 -0.51 7.15 8.05
CA THR A 43 0.02 5.94 7.40
C THR A 43 -0.75 4.66 7.76
N ARG A 44 -1.46 4.65 8.89
CA ARG A 44 -2.30 3.54 9.35
C ARG A 44 -3.53 3.31 8.47
N TYR A 45 -4.09 4.38 7.90
CA TYR A 45 -5.28 4.34 7.05
C TYR A 45 -4.96 4.62 5.57
N ALA A 46 -3.68 4.69 5.22
CA ALA A 46 -3.24 4.96 3.86
C ALA A 46 -3.92 4.01 2.85
N ARG A 47 -4.61 4.62 1.90
CA ARG A 47 -5.19 3.94 0.74
C ARG A 47 -4.36 4.28 -0.49
N TYR A 48 -4.24 3.29 -1.36
CA TYR A 48 -3.53 3.37 -2.63
C TYR A 48 -4.50 3.02 -3.75
N LEU A 49 -4.43 3.79 -4.83
CA LEU A 49 -5.16 3.61 -6.06
C LEU A 49 -4.18 3.18 -7.16
N PRO A 50 -4.58 2.31 -8.10
CA PRO A 50 -3.74 2.03 -9.26
C PRO A 50 -3.58 3.29 -10.11
N PHE A 51 -2.48 3.38 -10.87
CA PHE A 51 -2.14 4.60 -11.62
C PHE A 51 -3.20 5.05 -12.63
N TRP A 52 -4.01 4.11 -13.12
CA TRP A 52 -5.09 4.29 -14.10
C TRP A 52 -6.45 4.60 -13.49
N ALA A 53 -6.58 4.60 -12.15
CA ALA A 53 -7.79 5.00 -11.46
C ALA A 53 -7.87 6.52 -11.23
#